data_AF-A0A382F6J3-F1
#
_entry.id   AF-A0A382F6J3-F1
#
_cell.length_a   1.000
_cell.length_b   1.000
_cell.length_c   1.000
_cell.angle_alpha   90.00
_cell.angle_beta   90.00
_cell.angle_gamma   90.00
#
_symmetry.space_group_name_H-M   'P 1'
#
loop_
_entity.id
_entity.type
_entity.pdbx_description
1 polymer ?
#
loop_
_entity_poly.entity_id
_entity_poly.type
_entity_poly.pdbx_seq_one_letter_code
_entity_poly.pdbx_strand_id
1 'polypeptide(L)'
;QGTSLNGKLPVGSTEIIVRVDDIELSGKGFVDVLVTSTIDTDGEQIRLPEISNGVFQEIVQLNFHAFRIIEDEEAYNAEVNVEFLALKAASDNDNDDEDYDNVLNARANDLVYRGYHEKALNRAGMPTYSEAETSTNGMLDFISGDLIEAVYRDNEGNTHTNSTRDITISGWVYGTWVSDSTYIVTGDVYVDQDDTLTIEPNVIVKFNGYYGLYVYGSLFANGAAGDSIIFEPYDMTSPSDGMWNGIKLVESYSWIPSKIELSYFRTSYGGNFNYWPYGAVTVYSKASSSGGIDSITVSHGEIHNSSYLGAVVQNNHGHEDYGQVYVSMGNLWVHDNAGAGIEISDNYWTDIALDSLNVHNNANQGLYFGHNYNHTKMTVDSARIAYNDWYGLQYYRLNDGATLDVENADIHDNDYSEVYVGYFDVGSGSAISVTNSKLYDDDGNHVVYVGYCCYPEMAGFNLDFRQNDWGATVTAEMNTGTNPQNISAIYDYYDYTNYLPFVNYADYVGATGNTGYSGDVEFQDANGNSINDIPLG
;
A
#
# COMPACT_ATOMS: atom_id res chain seq x y z
N GLN A 1 -4.13 -3.54 42.98
CA GLN A 1 -4.62 -4.78 42.34
C GLN A 1 -4.24 -4.67 40.88
N GLY A 2 -3.49 -5.65 40.35
CA GLY A 2 -3.09 -5.66 38.94
C GLY A 2 -4.20 -6.20 38.05
N THR A 3 -4.30 -5.69 36.83
CA THR A 3 -5.12 -6.26 35.76
C THR A 3 -4.26 -7.22 34.97
N SER A 4 -4.81 -8.36 34.53
CA SER A 4 -4.08 -9.29 33.65
C SER A 4 -3.65 -8.57 32.37
N LEU A 5 -2.38 -8.71 31.99
CA LEU A 5 -1.83 -8.14 30.75
C LEU A 5 -2.32 -8.89 29.50
N ASN A 6 -2.82 -10.12 29.64
CA ASN A 6 -3.29 -10.96 28.53
C ASN A 6 -2.31 -11.00 27.33
N GLY A 7 -1.00 -11.03 27.63
CA GLY A 7 0.06 -11.05 26.62
C GLY A 7 0.51 -9.70 26.07
N LYS A 8 -0.06 -8.57 26.53
CA LYS A 8 0.23 -7.22 26.01
C LYS A 8 0.87 -6.33 27.07
N LEU A 9 2.10 -5.86 26.83
CA LEU A 9 2.75 -4.87 27.69
C LEU A 9 2.40 -3.44 27.20
N PRO A 10 1.79 -2.58 28.03
CA PRO A 10 1.50 -1.20 27.65
C PRO A 10 2.76 -0.39 27.35
N VAL A 11 2.68 0.52 26.37
CA VAL A 11 3.78 1.41 25.99
C VAL A 11 4.24 2.26 27.17
N GLY A 12 5.57 2.32 27.37
CA GLY A 12 6.18 3.11 28.45
C GLY A 12 5.99 2.52 29.84
N SER A 13 5.62 1.23 29.94
CA SER A 13 5.59 0.52 31.21
C SER A 13 6.98 0.53 31.86
N THR A 14 7.08 1.14 33.02
CA THR A 14 8.29 1.10 33.86
C THR A 14 8.24 -0.02 34.89
N GLU A 15 7.11 -0.72 35.00
CA GLU A 15 6.90 -1.80 35.95
C GLU A 15 5.82 -2.78 35.48
N ILE A 16 5.94 -4.05 35.87
CA ILE A 16 4.89 -5.08 35.75
C ILE A 16 4.58 -5.69 37.11
N ILE A 17 3.35 -6.18 37.28
CA ILE A 17 2.98 -6.96 38.46
C ILE A 17 3.03 -8.44 38.08
N VAL A 18 3.89 -9.20 38.75
CA VAL A 18 3.87 -10.67 38.67
C VAL A 18 3.01 -11.20 39.81
N ARG A 19 2.10 -12.12 39.48
CA ARG A 19 1.16 -12.72 40.43
C ARG A 19 1.08 -14.22 40.23
N VAL A 20 1.19 -14.97 41.33
CA VAL A 20 1.02 -16.43 41.38
C VAL A 20 -0.13 -16.76 42.32
N ASP A 21 -1.08 -17.56 41.85
CA ASP A 21 -2.16 -18.13 42.66
C ASP A 21 -1.89 -19.61 42.88
N ASP A 22 -1.47 -19.96 44.09
CA ASP A 22 -1.24 -21.33 44.53
C ASP A 22 -1.72 -21.51 45.98
N ILE A 23 -2.92 -22.08 46.13
CA ILE A 23 -3.54 -22.31 47.44
C ILE A 23 -2.80 -23.35 48.28
N GLU A 24 -2.06 -24.27 47.65
CA GLU A 24 -1.35 -25.36 48.32
C GLU A 24 -0.12 -24.81 49.07
N LEU A 25 0.43 -23.70 48.60
CA LEU A 25 1.51 -22.97 49.25
C LEU A 25 1.06 -21.91 50.27
N SER A 26 -0.23 -21.85 50.63
CA SER A 26 -0.69 -20.86 51.59
C SER A 26 0.00 -20.98 52.95
N GLY A 27 0.43 -19.84 53.50
CA GLY A 27 1.17 -19.75 54.76
C GLY A 27 2.67 -20.03 54.65
N LYS A 28 3.21 -20.24 53.43
CA LYS A 28 4.65 -20.39 53.18
C LYS A 28 5.40 -19.06 53.12
N GLY A 29 4.66 -17.94 53.01
CA GLY A 29 5.20 -16.59 53.11
C GLY A 29 5.72 -16.00 51.80
N PHE A 30 6.39 -16.77 50.94
CA PHE A 30 6.81 -16.31 49.61
C PHE A 30 6.98 -17.45 48.60
N VAL A 31 7.02 -17.09 47.31
CA VAL A 31 7.49 -17.95 46.21
C VAL A 31 8.52 -17.22 45.35
N ASP A 32 9.43 -17.96 44.73
CA ASP A 32 10.40 -17.38 43.80
C ASP A 32 9.93 -17.62 42.34
N VAL A 33 10.00 -16.58 41.51
CA VAL A 33 9.69 -16.61 40.07
C VAL A 33 10.87 -16.05 39.30
N LEU A 34 11.22 -16.70 38.20
CA LEU A 34 12.21 -16.18 37.27
C LEU A 34 11.49 -15.42 36.16
N VAL A 35 11.89 -14.17 35.90
CA VAL A 35 11.37 -13.39 34.78
C VAL A 35 12.51 -13.13 33.81
N THR A 36 12.37 -13.52 32.55
CA THR A 36 13.36 -13.37 31.49
C THR A 36 12.81 -12.49 30.37
N SER A 37 13.68 -11.91 29.55
CA SER A 37 13.34 -11.30 28.26
C SER A 37 14.18 -11.91 27.13
N THR A 38 13.94 -11.52 25.88
CA THR A 38 14.78 -11.97 24.75
C THR A 38 16.24 -11.57 24.92
N ILE A 39 16.50 -10.39 25.50
CA ILE A 39 17.85 -9.86 25.70
C ILE A 39 18.41 -10.13 27.11
N ASP A 40 17.55 -10.46 28.07
CA ASP A 40 17.89 -10.80 29.45
C ASP A 40 17.46 -12.25 29.77
N THR A 41 18.25 -13.19 29.24
CA THR A 41 17.92 -14.63 29.26
C THR A 41 18.23 -15.33 30.59
N ASP A 42 19.16 -14.79 31.37
CA ASP A 42 19.41 -15.22 32.76
C ASP A 42 18.33 -14.71 33.71
N GLY A 43 17.68 -13.61 33.33
CA GLY A 43 16.51 -13.04 33.96
C GLY A 43 16.71 -12.55 35.39
N GLU A 44 15.61 -12.07 35.95
CA GLU A 44 15.54 -11.59 37.32
C GLU A 44 14.80 -12.60 38.19
N GLN A 45 15.45 -13.06 39.26
CA GLN A 45 14.80 -13.88 40.28
C GLN A 45 14.05 -13.01 41.27
N ILE A 46 12.74 -13.16 41.30
CA ILE A 46 11.83 -12.29 42.03
C ILE A 46 11.13 -13.09 43.12
N ARG A 47 11.24 -12.58 44.34
CA ARG A 47 10.58 -13.15 45.49
C ARG A 47 9.23 -12.49 45.70
N LEU A 48 8.16 -13.24 45.43
CA LEU A 48 6.78 -12.80 45.55
C LEU A 48 6.27 -13.08 46.98
N PRO A 49 6.03 -12.06 47.83
CA PRO A 49 5.44 -12.26 49.14
C PRO A 49 3.96 -12.68 49.04
N GLU A 50 3.51 -13.49 50.00
CA GLU A 50 2.10 -13.87 50.13
C GLU A 50 1.28 -12.68 50.63
N ILE A 51 0.34 -12.21 49.81
CA ILE A 51 -0.53 -11.05 50.11
C ILE A 51 -1.92 -11.47 50.61
N SER A 52 -2.34 -12.70 50.32
CA SER A 52 -3.52 -13.35 50.86
C SER A 52 -3.37 -14.87 50.69
N ASN A 53 -4.21 -15.68 51.34
CA ASN A 53 -4.05 -17.14 51.36
C ASN A 53 -3.83 -17.72 49.96
N GLY A 54 -2.59 -18.14 49.68
CA GLY A 54 -2.18 -18.74 48.42
C GLY A 54 -2.07 -17.77 47.24
N VAL A 55 -1.98 -16.47 47.50
CA VAL A 55 -1.79 -15.45 46.46
C VAL A 55 -0.50 -14.71 46.75
N PHE A 56 0.44 -14.78 45.80
CA PHE A 56 1.76 -14.18 45.90
C PHE A 56 1.91 -13.10 44.83
N GLN A 57 2.45 -11.93 45.19
CA GLN A 57 2.50 -10.80 44.26
C GLN A 57 3.64 -9.83 44.59
N GLU A 58 4.34 -9.35 43.56
CA GLU A 58 5.38 -8.32 43.65
C GLU A 58 5.46 -7.51 42.35
N ILE A 59 6.03 -6.31 42.44
CA ILE A 59 6.33 -5.46 41.30
C ILE A 59 7.73 -5.77 40.77
N VAL A 60 7.83 -5.95 39.46
CA VAL A 60 9.09 -6.04 38.71
C VAL A 60 9.32 -4.71 38.03
N GLN A 61 10.44 -4.06 38.33
CA GLN A 61 10.84 -2.85 37.62
C GLN A 61 11.36 -3.24 36.24
N LEU A 62 10.96 -2.47 35.23
CA LEU A 62 11.35 -2.68 33.85
C LEU A 62 12.35 -1.59 33.43
N ASN A 63 13.38 -1.97 32.69
CA ASN A 63 14.33 -1.05 32.08
C ASN A 63 14.22 -1.14 30.55
N PHE A 64 13.50 -0.18 29.96
CA PHE A 64 13.30 -0.11 28.52
C PHE A 64 14.48 0.58 27.83
N HIS A 65 15.14 -0.14 26.92
CA HIS A 65 16.21 0.42 26.11
C HIS A 65 15.65 0.93 24.78
N ALA A 66 15.45 2.24 24.66
CA ALA A 66 14.97 2.86 23.42
C ALA A 66 16.05 2.80 22.32
N PHE A 67 15.82 2.02 21.26
CA PHE A 67 16.74 1.94 20.12
C PHE A 67 16.48 3.08 19.13
N ARG A 68 17.22 4.20 19.29
CA ARG A 68 17.21 5.33 18.32
C ARG A 68 18.55 5.43 17.60
N ILE A 69 18.53 5.17 16.30
CA ILE A 69 19.75 5.20 15.46
C ILE A 69 20.24 6.63 15.24
N ILE A 70 19.32 7.56 14.99
CA ILE A 70 19.60 9.00 14.78
C ILE A 70 18.99 9.78 15.95
N GLU A 71 19.82 10.46 16.73
CA GLU A 71 19.40 11.28 17.89
C GLU A 71 19.45 12.79 17.63
N ASP A 72 20.26 13.20 16.65
CA ASP A 72 20.43 14.58 16.21
C ASP A 72 20.42 14.58 14.67
N GLU A 73 19.27 14.95 14.12
CA GLU A 73 18.99 14.93 12.70
C GLU A 73 19.77 16.02 11.94
N GLU A 74 20.03 17.17 12.56
CA GLU A 74 20.84 18.24 11.97
C GLU A 74 22.31 17.80 11.84
N ALA A 75 22.87 17.15 12.87
CA ALA A 75 24.22 16.62 12.82
C ALA A 75 24.35 15.46 11.81
N TYR A 76 23.36 14.56 11.77
CA TYR A 76 23.32 13.46 10.81
C TYR A 76 23.28 13.97 9.36
N ASN A 77 22.36 14.88 9.04
CA ASN A 77 22.25 15.45 7.69
C ASN A 77 23.51 16.22 7.27
N ALA A 78 24.19 16.88 8.22
CA ALA A 78 25.46 17.53 7.95
C ALA A 78 26.58 16.52 7.61
N GLU A 79 26.65 15.39 8.31
CA GLU A 79 27.61 14.31 8.01
C GLU A 79 27.31 13.63 6.67
N VAL A 80 26.02 13.36 6.37
CA VAL A 80 25.57 12.84 5.06
C VAL A 80 26.02 13.77 3.93
N ASN A 81 25.81 15.08 4.07
CA ASN A 81 26.22 16.04 3.06
C ASN A 81 27.76 16.12 2.88
N VAL A 82 28.52 15.93 3.96
CA VAL A 82 30.00 15.84 3.87
C VAL A 82 30.44 14.61 3.10
N GLU A 83 29.85 13.45 3.38
CA GLU A 83 30.16 12.19 2.69
C GLU A 83 29.71 12.24 1.22
N PHE A 84 28.56 12.86 0.93
CA PHE A 84 28.09 13.11 -0.43
C PHE A 84 29.11 13.93 -1.24
N LEU A 85 29.58 15.05 -0.69
CA LEU A 85 30.60 15.88 -1.35
C LEU A 85 31.93 15.13 -1.55
N ALA A 86 32.31 14.24 -0.63
CA ALA A 86 33.50 13.41 -0.74
C ALA A 86 33.35 12.36 -1.86
N LEU A 87 32.20 11.69 -1.95
CA LEU A 87 31.89 10.74 -3.01
C LEU A 87 31.80 11.42 -4.38
N LYS A 88 31.20 12.62 -4.45
CA LYS A 88 31.14 13.44 -5.68
C LYS A 88 32.54 13.81 -6.16
N ALA A 89 33.40 14.29 -5.26
CA ALA A 89 34.79 14.64 -5.60
C ALA A 89 35.67 13.44 -5.98
N ALA A 90 35.33 12.23 -5.53
CA ALA A 90 36.02 10.99 -5.87
C ALA A 90 35.49 10.35 -7.16
N SER A 91 34.33 10.78 -7.65
CA SER A 91 33.81 10.35 -8.93
C SER A 91 34.45 11.17 -10.05
N ASP A 92 35.04 10.50 -11.06
CA ASP A 92 35.63 11.17 -12.24
C ASP A 92 34.55 11.76 -13.19
N ASN A 93 33.36 12.09 -12.66
CA ASN A 93 32.21 12.57 -13.41
C ASN A 93 31.99 14.07 -13.15
N ASP A 94 32.40 14.91 -14.10
CA ASP A 94 32.28 16.38 -14.05
C ASP A 94 30.88 16.90 -14.48
N ASN A 95 29.92 16.00 -14.74
CA ASN A 95 28.57 16.39 -15.16
C ASN A 95 27.65 16.60 -13.95
N ASP A 96 27.02 17.77 -13.87
CA ASP A 96 25.87 18.07 -12.97
C ASP A 96 24.63 17.30 -13.46
N ASP A 97 24.65 15.98 -13.27
CA ASP A 97 23.50 15.11 -13.46
C ASP A 97 22.82 14.91 -12.10
N GLU A 98 21.63 15.49 -11.95
CA GLU A 98 20.85 15.49 -10.70
C GLU A 98 20.51 14.05 -10.25
N ASP A 99 20.37 13.12 -11.21
CA ASP A 99 20.07 11.72 -10.94
C ASP A 99 21.31 10.98 -10.38
N TYR A 100 22.49 11.30 -10.90
CA TYR A 100 23.75 10.77 -10.39
C TYR A 100 24.11 11.33 -9.00
N ASP A 101 23.81 12.61 -8.77
CA ASP A 101 23.94 13.24 -7.45
C ASP A 101 23.01 12.59 -6.43
N ASN A 102 21.77 12.25 -6.81
CA ASN A 102 20.84 11.52 -5.92
C ASN A 102 21.37 10.13 -5.54
N VAL A 103 21.97 9.40 -6.48
CA VAL A 103 22.62 8.09 -6.20
C VAL A 103 23.80 8.24 -5.23
N LEU A 104 24.64 9.26 -5.42
CA LEU A 104 25.75 9.53 -4.51
C LEU A 104 25.27 9.98 -3.13
N ASN A 105 24.17 10.74 -3.08
CA ASN A 105 23.57 11.19 -1.83
C ASN A 105 22.94 10.03 -1.06
N ALA A 106 22.24 9.11 -1.74
CA ALA A 106 21.74 7.87 -1.14
C ALA A 106 22.90 7.00 -0.60
N ARG A 107 24.00 6.88 -1.36
CA ARG A 107 25.19 6.15 -0.91
C ARG A 107 25.89 6.81 0.28
N ALA A 108 25.95 8.14 0.30
CA ALA A 108 26.45 8.91 1.43
C ALA A 108 25.57 8.73 2.67
N ASN A 109 24.25 8.75 2.48
CA ASN A 109 23.26 8.50 3.51
C ASN A 109 23.47 7.12 4.14
N ASP A 110 23.61 6.08 3.32
CA ASP A 110 23.87 4.70 3.74
C ASP A 110 25.21 4.55 4.49
N LEU A 111 26.31 5.15 4.00
CA LEU A 111 27.62 5.08 4.68
C LEU A 111 27.60 5.77 6.05
N VAL A 112 27.01 6.96 6.13
CA VAL A 112 26.89 7.71 7.40
C VAL A 112 25.89 7.01 8.32
N TYR A 113 24.78 6.49 7.78
CA TYR A 113 23.80 5.72 8.52
C TYR A 113 24.42 4.47 9.13
N ARG A 114 25.24 3.70 8.40
CA ARG A 114 25.97 2.55 8.94
C ARG A 114 26.87 2.93 10.11
N GLY A 115 27.58 4.06 10.00
CA GLY A 115 28.34 4.61 11.11
C GLY A 115 27.48 5.03 12.31
N TYR A 116 26.29 5.61 12.06
CA TYR A 116 25.32 5.98 13.10
C TYR A 116 24.61 4.76 13.70
N HIS A 117 24.37 3.73 12.92
CA HIS A 117 23.84 2.44 13.33
C HIS A 117 24.85 1.71 14.22
N GLU A 118 26.12 1.63 13.82
CA GLU A 118 27.20 1.13 14.67
C GLU A 118 27.37 1.99 15.94
N LYS A 119 27.32 3.31 15.83
CA LYS A 119 27.34 4.20 17.01
C LYS A 119 26.10 4.01 17.87
N ALA A 120 24.93 3.74 17.30
CA ALA A 120 23.67 3.50 18.01
C ALA A 120 23.67 2.14 18.70
N LEU A 121 24.25 1.11 18.09
CA LEU A 121 24.55 -0.17 18.73
C LEU A 121 25.49 0.05 19.94
N ASN A 122 26.51 0.90 19.79
CA ASN A 122 27.44 1.26 20.86
C ASN A 122 26.85 2.23 21.92
N ARG A 123 25.88 3.08 21.56
CA ARG A 123 25.28 4.16 22.38
C ARG A 123 24.01 3.75 23.11
N ALA A 124 23.17 2.94 22.48
CA ALA A 124 22.14 2.15 23.16
C ALA A 124 22.75 1.24 24.22
N GLY A 125 24.09 1.14 24.26
CA GLY A 125 24.81 0.32 25.18
C GLY A 125 24.28 -1.09 25.07
N MET A 126 24.21 -1.66 23.85
CA MET A 126 24.29 -3.11 23.72
C MET A 126 25.74 -3.46 24.00
N PRO A 127 26.10 -3.83 25.23
CA PRO A 127 27.42 -4.30 25.50
C PRO A 127 27.49 -5.66 24.82
N THR A 128 28.71 -6.09 24.64
CA THR A 128 29.00 -7.48 24.88
C THR A 128 28.63 -7.79 26.34
N TYR A 129 27.33 -7.91 26.67
CA TYR A 129 26.91 -8.29 28.01
C TYR A 129 27.48 -9.68 28.24
N SER A 130 28.35 -9.81 29.23
CA SER A 130 28.35 -11.06 29.95
C SER A 130 27.03 -11.12 30.70
N GLU A 131 26.31 -12.23 30.57
CA GLU A 131 25.21 -12.74 31.44
C GLU A 131 25.17 -12.20 32.90
N ALA A 132 26.33 -11.88 33.49
CA ALA A 132 26.47 -11.34 34.83
C ALA A 132 26.01 -9.88 35.07
N GLU A 133 25.83 -9.03 34.04
CA GLU A 133 25.54 -7.60 34.23
C GLU A 133 24.05 -7.23 34.13
N THR A 134 23.26 -7.92 33.30
CA THR A 134 21.79 -7.71 33.20
C THR A 134 21.08 -8.23 34.45
N SER A 135 21.46 -9.44 34.88
CA SER A 135 20.90 -10.15 36.05
C SER A 135 21.25 -9.57 37.45
N THR A 136 22.03 -8.49 37.53
CA THR A 136 22.48 -7.92 38.82
C THR A 136 21.99 -6.50 39.10
N ASN A 137 21.27 -5.89 38.16
CA ASN A 137 20.76 -4.53 38.32
C ASN A 137 19.36 -4.50 39.00
N GLY A 138 18.68 -5.65 39.10
CA GLY A 138 17.40 -5.79 39.79
C GLY A 138 16.20 -5.22 39.03
N MET A 139 16.37 -4.96 37.73
CA MET A 139 15.34 -4.53 36.78
C MET A 139 15.40 -5.44 35.55
N LEU A 140 14.25 -5.82 35.01
CA LEU A 140 14.22 -6.60 33.79
C LEU A 140 14.56 -5.72 32.58
N ASP A 141 15.66 -6.00 31.91
CA ASP A 141 16.09 -5.30 30.69
C ASP A 141 15.33 -5.84 29.46
N PHE A 142 14.78 -4.95 28.62
CA PHE A 142 14.08 -5.33 27.37
C PHE A 142 14.14 -4.23 26.30
N ILE A 143 13.99 -4.62 25.02
CA ILE A 143 13.83 -3.74 23.86
C ILE A 143 12.46 -3.91 23.20
N SER A 144 12.13 -3.00 22.29
CA SER A 144 10.90 -3.02 21.48
C SER A 144 10.74 -4.36 20.76
N GLY A 145 9.61 -5.04 20.98
CA GLY A 145 9.30 -6.35 20.38
C GLY A 145 9.73 -7.58 21.20
N ASP A 146 10.38 -7.40 22.35
CA ASP A 146 10.85 -8.52 23.17
C ASP A 146 9.72 -9.36 23.80
N LEU A 147 9.96 -10.67 23.88
CA LEU A 147 9.14 -11.60 24.67
C LEU A 147 9.64 -11.62 26.11
N ILE A 148 8.81 -11.13 27.04
CA ILE A 148 9.03 -11.27 28.47
C ILE A 148 8.33 -12.55 28.94
N GLU A 149 9.05 -13.47 29.56
CA GLU A 149 8.53 -14.73 30.10
C GLU A 149 8.73 -14.80 31.61
N ALA A 150 7.68 -15.14 32.36
CA ALA A 150 7.73 -15.42 33.78
C ALA A 150 7.53 -16.93 34.01
N VAL A 151 8.48 -17.56 34.68
CA VAL A 151 8.50 -18.99 34.99
C VAL A 151 8.42 -19.20 36.50
N TYR A 152 7.34 -19.85 36.92
CA TYR A 152 7.13 -20.31 38.28
C TYR A 152 7.37 -21.81 38.39
N ARG A 153 8.12 -22.25 39.41
CA ARG A 153 8.34 -23.65 39.76
C ARG A 153 8.20 -23.83 41.27
N ASP A 154 7.35 -24.74 41.70
CA ASP A 154 7.21 -25.08 43.12
C ASP A 154 7.99 -26.34 43.53
N ASN A 155 7.95 -26.65 44.83
CA ASN A 155 8.60 -27.82 45.41
C ASN A 155 7.77 -29.11 45.24
N GLU A 156 6.57 -29.03 44.68
CA GLU A 156 5.65 -30.15 44.44
C GLU A 156 5.68 -30.61 42.97
N GLY A 157 6.39 -29.88 42.11
CA GLY A 157 6.65 -30.18 40.71
C GLY A 157 5.75 -29.43 39.73
N ASN A 158 4.92 -28.50 40.20
CA ASN A 158 4.08 -27.66 39.35
C ASN A 158 4.95 -26.59 38.68
N THR A 159 4.84 -26.48 37.36
CA THR A 159 5.51 -25.44 36.58
C THR A 159 4.45 -24.67 35.79
N HIS A 160 4.42 -23.35 35.95
CA HIS A 160 3.55 -22.48 35.17
C HIS A 160 4.39 -21.39 34.50
N THR A 161 4.11 -21.14 33.23
CA THR A 161 4.71 -20.06 32.44
C THR A 161 3.65 -19.07 32.01
N ASN A 162 4.00 -17.78 32.02
CA ASN A 162 3.15 -16.71 31.49
C ASN A 162 4.06 -15.69 30.80
N SER A 163 3.65 -15.16 29.64
CA SER A 163 4.49 -14.29 28.83
C SER A 163 3.74 -13.05 28.32
N THR A 164 4.45 -11.95 28.12
CA THR A 164 3.93 -10.69 27.56
C THR A 164 4.94 -10.09 26.57
N ARG A 165 4.49 -9.35 25.54
CA ARG A 165 5.37 -8.69 24.57
C ARG A 165 5.25 -7.18 24.63
N ASP A 166 6.38 -6.49 24.43
CA ASP A 166 6.34 -5.07 24.05
C ASP A 166 5.85 -4.96 22.60
N ILE A 167 4.96 -4.02 22.38
CA ILE A 167 4.22 -3.85 21.13
C ILE A 167 4.57 -2.54 20.43
N THR A 168 5.46 -1.71 20.97
CA THR A 168 5.95 -0.56 20.21
C THR A 168 6.85 -0.97 19.07
N ILE A 169 6.81 -0.22 17.95
CA ILE A 169 7.66 -0.44 16.79
C ILE A 169 8.09 0.92 16.20
N SER A 170 9.36 1.03 15.82
CA SER A 170 9.93 2.13 15.01
C SER A 170 11.27 1.69 14.43
N GLY A 171 11.71 2.30 13.33
CA GLY A 171 12.97 1.99 12.66
C GLY A 171 12.89 0.75 11.76
N TRP A 172 14.03 0.12 11.50
CA TRP A 172 14.12 -1.06 10.66
C TRP A 172 13.52 -2.29 11.33
N VAL A 173 12.71 -3.05 10.59
CA VAL A 173 12.02 -4.25 11.06
C VAL A 173 12.09 -5.38 10.05
N TYR A 174 12.07 -6.60 10.57
CA TYR A 174 12.00 -7.84 9.80
C TYR A 174 11.31 -8.93 10.65
N GLY A 175 11.04 -10.09 10.06
CA GLY A 175 10.47 -11.24 10.78
C GLY A 175 8.94 -11.23 10.76
N THR A 176 8.31 -11.67 11.84
CA THR A 176 6.85 -11.92 11.88
C THR A 176 6.15 -11.10 12.95
N TRP A 177 5.17 -10.30 12.53
CA TRP A 177 4.15 -9.72 13.39
C TRP A 177 3.03 -10.73 13.59
N VAL A 178 2.85 -11.15 14.85
CA VAL A 178 2.04 -12.32 15.20
C VAL A 178 0.58 -11.94 15.38
N SER A 179 -0.31 -12.86 14.99
CA SER A 179 -1.75 -12.77 15.10
C SER A 179 -2.25 -12.39 16.50
N ASP A 180 -3.48 -11.86 16.58
CA ASP A 180 -4.17 -11.38 17.79
C ASP A 180 -3.44 -10.25 18.56
N SER A 181 -2.40 -9.67 17.95
CA SER A 181 -1.57 -8.63 18.54
C SER A 181 -1.92 -7.24 18.01
N THR A 182 -1.67 -6.25 18.86
CA THR A 182 -1.80 -4.83 18.50
C THR A 182 -0.43 -4.21 18.58
N TYR A 183 0.14 -3.76 17.47
CA TYR A 183 1.41 -3.05 17.40
C TYR A 183 1.19 -1.55 17.40
N ILE A 184 2.05 -0.80 18.09
CA ILE A 184 1.96 0.65 18.22
C ILE A 184 3.19 1.27 17.58
N VAL A 185 2.99 1.93 16.45
CA VAL A 185 4.06 2.59 15.71
C VAL A 185 4.35 3.96 16.32
N THR A 186 5.56 4.15 16.82
CA THR A 186 6.01 5.38 17.51
C THR A 186 7.07 6.17 16.75
N GLY A 187 7.38 5.74 15.53
CA GLY A 187 8.29 6.35 14.56
C GLY A 187 8.13 5.62 13.23
N ASP A 188 8.65 6.18 12.13
CA ASP A 188 8.59 5.49 10.83
C ASP A 188 9.17 4.08 10.91
N VAL A 189 8.54 3.15 10.19
CA VAL A 189 8.92 1.73 10.16
C VAL A 189 9.42 1.40 8.77
N TYR A 190 10.55 0.70 8.71
CA TYR A 190 11.23 0.40 7.44
C TYR A 190 11.50 -1.10 7.32
N VAL A 191 11.19 -1.70 6.17
CA VAL A 191 11.64 -3.05 5.82
C VAL A 191 12.76 -2.90 4.81
N ASP A 192 13.97 -3.29 5.20
CA ASP A 192 15.17 -3.16 4.38
C ASP A 192 15.11 -4.09 3.15
N GLN A 193 15.93 -3.80 2.15
CA GLN A 193 15.92 -4.44 0.83
C GLN A 193 16.14 -5.96 0.87
N ASP A 194 17.00 -6.42 1.79
CA ASP A 194 17.33 -7.83 2.00
C ASP A 194 16.40 -8.51 3.01
N ASP A 195 15.49 -7.74 3.62
CA ASP A 195 14.63 -8.20 4.67
C ASP A 195 13.23 -8.54 4.18
N THR A 196 12.56 -9.33 5.00
CA THR A 196 11.17 -9.71 4.80
C THR A 196 10.40 -9.46 6.08
N LEU A 197 9.29 -8.73 5.96
CA LEU A 197 8.29 -8.62 7.01
C LEU A 197 7.08 -9.49 6.68
N THR A 198 6.66 -10.33 7.61
CA THR A 198 5.40 -11.08 7.55
C THR A 198 4.45 -10.51 8.59
N ILE A 199 3.22 -10.18 8.20
CA ILE A 199 2.17 -9.75 9.11
C ILE A 199 1.05 -10.78 9.05
N GLU A 200 0.83 -11.49 10.17
CA GLU A 200 -0.20 -12.51 10.26
C GLU A 200 -1.62 -11.91 10.27
N PRO A 201 -2.67 -12.72 9.97
CA PRO A 201 -4.05 -12.30 10.13
C PRO A 201 -4.39 -11.78 11.53
N ASN A 202 -5.43 -10.95 11.61
CA ASN A 202 -5.93 -10.31 12.85
C ASN A 202 -4.92 -9.42 13.59
N VAL A 203 -3.86 -8.96 12.91
CA VAL A 203 -2.94 -7.95 13.45
C VAL A 203 -3.58 -6.57 13.35
N ILE A 204 -3.48 -5.78 14.43
CA ILE A 204 -3.84 -4.36 14.43
C ILE A 204 -2.55 -3.53 14.55
N VAL A 205 -2.34 -2.58 13.66
CA VAL A 205 -1.19 -1.68 13.64
C VAL A 205 -1.70 -0.26 13.85
N LYS A 206 -1.25 0.37 14.95
CA LYS A 206 -1.71 1.66 15.42
C LYS A 206 -0.63 2.72 15.31
N PHE A 207 -0.82 3.72 14.46
CA PHE A 207 0.16 4.77 14.22
C PHE A 207 -0.02 5.94 15.19
N ASN A 208 0.97 6.14 16.07
CA ASN A 208 0.97 7.21 17.08
C ASN A 208 1.76 8.43 16.58
N GLY A 209 1.29 9.03 15.48
CA GLY A 209 1.92 10.18 14.83
C GLY A 209 1.87 10.06 13.31
N TYR A 210 2.41 11.06 12.62
CA TYR A 210 2.52 11.09 11.15
C TYR A 210 3.65 10.18 10.67
N TYR A 211 3.52 8.88 10.96
CA TYR A 211 4.49 7.85 10.63
C TYR A 211 3.96 6.91 9.56
N GLY A 212 4.86 6.31 8.79
CA GLY A 212 4.54 5.35 7.73
C GLY A 212 5.19 3.99 7.93
N LEU A 213 4.71 3.02 7.14
CA LEU A 213 5.40 1.75 6.91
C LEU A 213 6.01 1.81 5.51
N TYR A 214 7.33 1.77 5.42
CA TYR A 214 8.10 1.87 4.18
C TYR A 214 8.76 0.52 3.88
N VAL A 215 8.49 -0.05 2.72
CA VAL A 215 8.88 -1.41 2.34
C VAL A 215 9.78 -1.35 1.10
N TYR A 216 11.09 -1.40 1.35
CA TYR A 216 12.14 -1.51 0.33
C TYR A 216 12.39 -2.96 -0.08
N GLY A 217 12.30 -3.89 0.89
CA GLY A 217 12.41 -5.34 0.65
C GLY A 217 11.05 -5.99 0.41
N SER A 218 10.84 -7.16 1.03
CA SER A 218 9.64 -7.98 0.83
C SER A 218 8.62 -7.85 1.96
N LEU A 219 7.33 -7.94 1.62
CA LEU A 219 6.21 -7.91 2.56
C LEU A 219 5.23 -9.04 2.26
N PHE A 220 4.88 -9.81 3.29
CA PHE A 220 3.79 -10.79 3.27
C PHE A 220 2.78 -10.44 4.36
N ALA A 221 1.81 -9.59 4.03
CA ALA A 221 0.74 -9.15 4.91
C ALA A 221 -0.59 -9.68 4.39
N ASN A 222 -0.87 -10.95 4.67
CA ASN A 222 -2.03 -11.67 4.14
C ASN A 222 -3.01 -11.99 5.27
N GLY A 223 -4.03 -11.15 5.46
CA GLY A 223 -5.12 -11.39 6.39
C GLY A 223 -6.10 -12.46 5.90
N ALA A 224 -7.27 -12.53 6.53
CA ALA A 224 -8.39 -13.35 6.04
C ALA A 224 -9.72 -12.59 6.11
N ALA A 225 -10.73 -13.02 5.35
CA ALA A 225 -12.04 -12.34 5.25
C ALA A 225 -12.77 -12.09 6.59
N GLY A 226 -12.46 -12.85 7.64
CA GLY A 226 -12.97 -12.64 9.00
C GLY A 226 -11.97 -12.03 9.97
N ASP A 227 -10.69 -11.97 9.58
CA ASP A 227 -9.53 -11.67 10.41
C ASP A 227 -8.58 -10.73 9.64
N SER A 228 -9.12 -9.61 9.14
CA SER A 228 -8.34 -8.64 8.35
C SER A 228 -7.23 -7.99 9.18
N ILE A 229 -6.15 -7.61 8.52
CA ILE A 229 -5.10 -6.77 9.12
C ILE A 229 -5.59 -5.32 9.14
N ILE A 230 -5.54 -4.66 10.29
CA ILE A 230 -6.06 -3.30 10.46
C ILE A 230 -4.90 -2.33 10.64
N PHE A 231 -4.81 -1.32 9.78
CA PHE A 231 -3.89 -0.19 9.91
C PHE A 231 -4.69 1.08 10.19
N GLU A 232 -4.49 1.68 11.36
CA GLU A 232 -5.27 2.84 11.81
C GLU A 232 -4.45 3.78 12.70
N PRO A 233 -4.90 5.03 12.91
CA PRO A 233 -4.32 5.90 13.92
C PRO A 233 -4.40 5.29 15.33
N TYR A 234 -3.46 5.69 16.20
CA TYR A 234 -3.46 5.27 17.59
C TYR A 234 -4.73 5.71 18.34
N ASP A 235 -5.14 6.96 18.14
CA ASP A 235 -6.34 7.53 18.73
C ASP A 235 -7.48 7.63 17.71
N MET A 236 -8.52 6.82 17.90
CA MET A 236 -9.73 6.79 17.07
C MET A 236 -10.92 7.50 17.75
N THR A 237 -10.69 8.24 18.84
CA THR A 237 -11.78 8.95 19.54
C THR A 237 -12.23 10.22 18.81
N SER A 238 -11.36 10.82 18.00
CA SER A 238 -11.63 12.00 17.16
C SER A 238 -10.72 11.99 15.94
N PRO A 239 -10.91 11.05 15.00
CA PRO A 239 -10.00 10.89 13.88
C PRO A 239 -10.14 12.04 12.87
N SER A 240 -9.05 12.30 12.16
CA SER A 240 -9.01 13.18 10.99
C SER A 240 -8.24 12.48 9.88
N ASP A 241 -8.54 12.82 8.62
CA ASP A 241 -7.84 12.24 7.49
C ASP A 241 -6.33 12.58 7.53
N GLY A 242 -5.46 11.65 7.13
CA GLY A 242 -4.01 11.86 7.11
C GLY A 242 -3.28 11.83 8.46
N MET A 243 -3.85 11.15 9.46
CA MET A 243 -3.24 10.98 10.78
C MET A 243 -1.96 10.14 10.79
N TRP A 244 -1.68 9.41 9.70
CA TRP A 244 -0.45 8.67 9.48
C TRP A 244 -0.11 8.66 7.98
N ASN A 245 1.15 8.35 7.63
CA ASN A 245 1.62 8.58 6.27
C ASN A 245 1.07 7.55 5.27
N GLY A 246 0.74 6.33 5.70
CA GLY A 246 0.29 5.24 4.83
C GLY A 246 1.29 4.08 4.74
N ILE A 247 0.92 3.07 3.95
CA ILE A 247 1.77 1.93 3.60
C ILE A 247 2.46 2.24 2.27
N LYS A 248 3.78 2.26 2.27
CA LYS A 248 4.63 2.70 1.16
C LYS A 248 5.46 1.52 0.69
N LEU A 249 5.05 0.93 -0.43
CA LEU A 249 5.75 -0.12 -1.14
C LEU A 249 6.71 0.57 -2.11
N VAL A 250 7.87 0.98 -1.59
CA VAL A 250 8.76 1.95 -2.23
C VAL A 250 10.05 1.29 -2.67
N GLU A 251 10.55 1.70 -3.85
CA GLU A 251 11.90 1.43 -4.35
C GLU A 251 12.28 -0.07 -4.47
N SER A 252 13.07 -0.39 -5.47
CA SER A 252 13.76 -1.68 -5.50
C SER A 252 15.11 -1.52 -6.18
N TYR A 253 16.11 -2.22 -5.65
CA TYR A 253 17.46 -2.15 -6.18
C TYR A 253 17.64 -3.13 -7.34
N SER A 254 18.45 -2.72 -8.32
CA SER A 254 18.59 -3.39 -9.61
C SER A 254 19.33 -4.74 -9.61
N TRP A 255 19.44 -5.38 -8.45
CA TRP A 255 20.06 -6.69 -8.28
C TRP A 255 19.31 -7.64 -7.35
N ILE A 256 18.27 -7.19 -6.62
CA ILE A 256 17.50 -8.04 -5.70
C ILE A 256 16.01 -7.74 -5.89
N PRO A 257 15.23 -8.67 -6.46
CA PRO A 257 13.80 -8.46 -6.63
C PRO A 257 13.08 -8.52 -5.28
N SER A 258 12.06 -7.69 -5.13
CA SER A 258 11.16 -7.68 -3.98
C SER A 258 9.84 -8.39 -4.33
N LYS A 259 9.28 -9.12 -3.36
CA LYS A 259 7.93 -9.68 -3.48
C LYS A 259 7.03 -9.08 -2.42
N ILE A 260 5.91 -8.53 -2.85
CA ILE A 260 4.97 -7.84 -1.99
C ILE A 260 3.58 -8.42 -2.18
N GLU A 261 3.01 -8.93 -1.09
CA GLU A 261 1.63 -9.38 -1.00
C GLU A 261 0.97 -8.68 0.19
N LEU A 262 -0.04 -7.86 -0.10
CA LEU A 262 -0.91 -7.23 0.88
C LEU A 262 -2.34 -7.64 0.57
N SER A 263 -2.95 -8.45 1.43
CA SER A 263 -4.32 -8.90 1.22
C SER A 263 -5.16 -8.93 2.50
N TYR A 264 -6.48 -8.79 2.35
CA TYR A 264 -7.43 -8.83 3.47
C TYR A 264 -7.06 -7.82 4.56
N PHE A 265 -7.13 -6.54 4.22
CA PHE A 265 -6.69 -5.45 5.07
C PHE A 265 -7.66 -4.28 5.09
N ARG A 266 -7.53 -3.42 6.10
CA ARG A 266 -8.17 -2.10 6.12
C ARG A 266 -7.14 -1.03 6.45
N THR A 267 -7.10 0.04 5.67
CA THR A 267 -6.42 1.29 6.02
C THR A 267 -7.44 2.39 6.21
N SER A 268 -7.42 3.03 7.38
CA SER A 268 -8.26 4.19 7.69
C SER A 268 -7.41 5.40 8.03
N TYR A 269 -7.79 6.61 7.59
CA TYR A 269 -7.18 7.87 8.02
C TYR A 269 -5.68 8.00 7.69
N GLY A 270 -5.20 7.27 6.66
CA GLY A 270 -3.81 7.29 6.18
C GLY A 270 -3.55 8.35 5.12
N GLY A 271 -2.43 8.22 4.38
CA GLY A 271 -2.15 9.03 3.20
C GLY A 271 -2.09 10.53 3.48
N ASN A 272 -1.10 10.94 4.29
CA ASN A 272 -0.90 12.35 4.63
C ASN A 272 -0.39 13.16 3.42
N PHE A 273 -1.13 14.20 3.01
CA PHE A 273 -0.81 15.04 1.85
C PHE A 273 0.50 15.83 1.98
N ASN A 274 1.05 15.99 3.20
CA ASN A 274 2.31 16.68 3.43
C ASN A 274 3.52 15.76 3.27
N TYR A 275 3.31 14.44 3.21
CA TYR A 275 4.39 13.46 3.22
C TYR A 275 4.30 12.61 1.97
N TRP A 276 5.22 12.89 1.05
CA TRP A 276 5.33 12.15 -0.18
C TRP A 276 5.92 10.74 0.08
N PRO A 277 5.47 9.70 -0.65
CA PRO A 277 4.42 9.73 -1.66
C PRO A 277 3.02 9.71 -1.04
N TYR A 278 2.01 10.34 -1.67
CA TYR A 278 0.83 10.85 -0.96
C TYR A 278 -0.39 9.91 -0.80
N GLY A 279 -0.25 8.60 -1.03
CA GLY A 279 -1.37 7.64 -0.94
C GLY A 279 -1.50 6.92 0.40
N ALA A 280 -2.69 6.46 0.79
CA ALA A 280 -2.82 5.57 1.96
C ALA A 280 -2.14 4.21 1.72
N VAL A 281 -2.21 3.70 0.48
CA VAL A 281 -1.41 2.58 -0.02
C VAL A 281 -0.69 3.03 -1.29
N THR A 282 0.62 2.84 -1.38
CA THR A 282 1.40 3.34 -2.51
C THR A 282 2.40 2.31 -3.00
N VAL A 283 2.39 2.04 -4.31
CA VAL A 283 3.46 1.36 -5.05
C VAL A 283 4.25 2.43 -5.79
N TYR A 284 5.52 2.59 -5.44
CA TYR A 284 6.31 3.69 -5.94
C TYR A 284 7.76 3.30 -6.27
N SER A 285 8.26 3.76 -7.43
CA SER A 285 9.66 3.60 -7.84
C SER A 285 10.17 2.15 -7.86
N LYS A 286 9.31 1.19 -8.16
CA LYS A 286 9.73 -0.19 -8.39
C LYS A 286 10.41 -0.30 -9.75
N ALA A 287 11.48 -1.08 -9.83
CA ALA A 287 12.24 -1.25 -11.06
C ALA A 287 12.41 -2.73 -11.41
N SER A 288 12.32 -3.06 -12.70
CA SER A 288 12.80 -4.35 -13.20
C SER A 288 14.31 -4.32 -13.33
N SER A 289 15.00 -5.44 -13.15
CA SER A 289 16.44 -5.46 -13.30
C SER A 289 17.01 -6.83 -13.65
N SER A 290 18.32 -6.88 -13.90
CA SER A 290 19.02 -8.15 -14.15
C SER A 290 18.90 -9.16 -13.00
N GLY A 291 18.60 -8.69 -11.78
CA GLY A 291 18.41 -9.54 -10.60
C GLY A 291 17.05 -10.25 -10.55
N GLY A 292 16.08 -9.80 -11.34
CA GLY A 292 14.73 -10.36 -11.37
C GLY A 292 13.67 -9.29 -11.57
N ILE A 293 12.41 -9.73 -11.47
CA ILE A 293 11.24 -8.89 -11.67
C ILE A 293 10.52 -8.70 -10.34
N ASP A 294 10.18 -7.44 -10.05
CA ASP A 294 9.30 -7.09 -8.95
C ASP A 294 7.85 -7.45 -9.24
N SER A 295 7.22 -8.07 -8.25
CA SER A 295 5.81 -8.43 -8.29
C SER A 295 5.12 -7.95 -7.03
N ILE A 296 4.08 -7.15 -7.24
CA ILE A 296 3.29 -6.52 -6.20
C ILE A 296 1.83 -6.95 -6.38
N THR A 297 1.22 -7.46 -5.32
CA THR A 297 -0.20 -7.78 -5.27
C THR A 297 -0.83 -7.10 -4.06
N VAL A 298 -1.84 -6.26 -4.30
CA VAL A 298 -2.65 -5.61 -3.26
C VAL A 298 -4.09 -6.02 -3.47
N SER A 299 -4.71 -6.74 -2.54
CA SER A 299 -6.08 -7.21 -2.77
C SER A 299 -6.97 -7.32 -1.54
N HIS A 300 -8.28 -7.46 -1.76
CA HIS A 300 -9.25 -7.70 -0.68
C HIS A 300 -9.14 -6.65 0.43
N GLY A 301 -9.03 -5.38 0.06
CA GLY A 301 -8.69 -4.28 0.94
C GLY A 301 -9.77 -3.21 1.01
N GLU A 302 -9.91 -2.58 2.16
CA GLU A 302 -10.70 -1.35 2.34
C GLU A 302 -9.74 -0.17 2.59
N ILE A 303 -9.82 0.86 1.75
CA ILE A 303 -8.96 2.05 1.79
C ILE A 303 -9.84 3.28 1.87
N HIS A 304 -9.83 3.95 3.02
CA HIS A 304 -10.72 5.09 3.22
C HIS A 304 -10.15 6.19 4.12
N ASN A 305 -10.76 7.37 4.01
CA ASN A 305 -10.41 8.55 4.80
C ASN A 305 -8.95 9.00 4.63
N SER A 306 -8.35 8.80 3.45
CA SER A 306 -7.06 9.41 3.15
C SER A 306 -7.15 10.93 3.07
N SER A 307 -6.14 11.66 3.56
CA SER A 307 -6.12 13.13 3.40
C SER A 307 -5.79 13.58 1.99
N TYR A 308 -5.40 12.65 1.11
CA TYR A 308 -5.27 12.90 -0.31
C TYR A 308 -5.63 11.65 -1.12
N LEU A 309 -4.66 10.87 -1.59
CA LEU A 309 -4.93 9.75 -2.49
C LEU A 309 -5.25 8.47 -1.72
N GLY A 310 -6.20 7.67 -2.19
CA GLY A 310 -6.48 6.36 -1.61
C GLY A 310 -5.35 5.37 -1.91
N ALA A 311 -5.30 4.88 -3.14
CA ALA A 311 -4.24 4.01 -3.65
C ALA A 311 -3.45 4.67 -4.79
N VAL A 312 -2.15 4.39 -4.88
CA VAL A 312 -1.26 5.01 -5.88
C VAL A 312 -0.32 3.97 -6.48
N VAL A 313 -0.16 3.98 -7.81
CA VAL A 313 0.90 3.25 -8.53
C VAL A 313 1.67 4.26 -9.38
N GLN A 314 2.88 4.62 -8.94
CA GLN A 314 3.60 5.73 -9.54
C GLN A 314 5.09 5.48 -9.77
N ASN A 315 5.62 6.07 -10.85
CA ASN A 315 7.05 6.13 -11.14
C ASN A 315 7.73 4.75 -11.22
N ASN A 316 7.03 3.70 -11.67
CA ASN A 316 7.64 2.38 -11.79
C ASN A 316 8.35 2.22 -13.16
N HIS A 317 9.51 1.58 -13.15
CA HIS A 317 10.44 1.50 -14.28
C HIS A 317 10.75 0.05 -14.65
N GLY A 318 9.93 -0.53 -15.52
CA GLY A 318 10.30 -1.73 -16.26
C GLY A 318 11.35 -1.45 -17.34
N HIS A 319 11.82 -2.50 -18.01
CA HIS A 319 12.80 -2.38 -19.08
C HIS A 319 12.58 -3.46 -20.15
N GLU A 320 12.79 -3.11 -21.42
CA GLU A 320 12.63 -4.05 -22.54
C GLU A 320 13.45 -5.33 -22.39
N ASP A 321 14.70 -5.20 -21.92
CA ASP A 321 15.62 -6.33 -21.74
C ASP A 321 15.43 -7.12 -20.44
N TYR A 322 14.95 -6.48 -19.37
CA TYR A 322 14.93 -7.08 -18.02
C TYR A 322 13.52 -7.49 -17.57
N GLY A 323 12.49 -7.09 -18.30
CA GLY A 323 11.10 -7.41 -18.04
C GLY A 323 10.30 -6.22 -17.52
N GLN A 324 9.00 -6.43 -17.36
CA GLN A 324 8.09 -5.42 -16.84
C GLN A 324 8.03 -5.48 -15.32
N VAL A 325 7.75 -4.36 -14.66
CA VAL A 325 7.27 -4.40 -13.26
C VAL A 325 5.81 -4.85 -13.28
N TYR A 326 5.44 -5.80 -12.42
CA TYR A 326 4.06 -6.30 -12.34
C TYR A 326 3.36 -5.79 -11.09
N VAL A 327 2.25 -5.08 -11.28
CA VAL A 327 1.39 -4.60 -10.19
C VAL A 327 -0.03 -5.13 -10.42
N SER A 328 -0.53 -5.91 -9.48
CA SER A 328 -1.93 -6.37 -9.47
C SER A 328 -2.65 -5.75 -8.27
N MET A 329 -3.79 -5.11 -8.52
CA MET A 329 -4.65 -4.56 -7.47
C MET A 329 -6.10 -4.99 -7.66
N GLY A 330 -6.60 -5.80 -6.72
CA GLY A 330 -7.85 -6.55 -6.94
C GLY A 330 -8.79 -6.52 -5.74
N ASN A 331 -10.11 -6.57 -5.95
CA ASN A 331 -11.07 -6.71 -4.85
C ASN A 331 -10.92 -5.57 -3.80
N LEU A 332 -10.79 -4.33 -4.27
CA LEU A 332 -10.56 -3.18 -3.40
C LEU A 332 -11.82 -2.32 -3.26
N TRP A 333 -12.08 -1.89 -2.03
CA TRP A 333 -13.07 -0.89 -1.70
C TRP A 333 -12.36 0.43 -1.35
N VAL A 334 -12.48 1.44 -2.21
CA VAL A 334 -11.72 2.69 -2.09
C VAL A 334 -12.68 3.88 -2.05
N HIS A 335 -12.81 4.52 -0.89
CA HIS A 335 -13.84 5.53 -0.69
C HIS A 335 -13.51 6.59 0.36
N ASP A 336 -14.28 7.68 0.36
CA ASP A 336 -14.17 8.77 1.34
C ASP A 336 -12.75 9.36 1.45
N ASN A 337 -11.99 9.37 0.35
CA ASN A 337 -10.66 9.99 0.29
C ASN A 337 -10.77 11.45 -0.16
N ALA A 338 -9.95 12.34 0.39
CA ALA A 338 -9.99 13.77 0.08
C ALA A 338 -9.38 14.16 -1.29
N GLY A 339 -8.77 13.19 -1.99
CA GLY A 339 -8.26 13.29 -3.35
C GLY A 339 -8.85 12.20 -4.24
N ALA A 340 -8.08 11.71 -5.22
CA ALA A 340 -8.54 10.62 -6.08
C ALA A 340 -8.60 9.29 -5.30
N GLY A 341 -9.52 8.41 -5.70
CA GLY A 341 -9.61 7.07 -5.15
C GLY A 341 -8.34 6.27 -5.47
N ILE A 342 -8.10 6.04 -6.76
CA ILE A 342 -6.89 5.35 -7.25
C ILE A 342 -6.20 6.21 -8.30
N GLU A 343 -4.88 6.43 -8.15
CA GLU A 343 -4.05 7.14 -9.13
C GLU A 343 -2.94 6.23 -9.71
N ILE A 344 -2.79 6.26 -11.04
CA ILE A 344 -1.76 5.54 -11.79
C ILE A 344 -1.03 6.50 -12.73
N SER A 345 0.20 6.87 -12.37
CA SER A 345 0.94 7.96 -13.03
C SER A 345 2.42 7.63 -13.18
N ASP A 346 3.06 8.17 -14.20
CA ASP A 346 4.50 8.15 -14.45
C ASP A 346 5.12 6.76 -14.55
N ASN A 347 4.40 5.75 -15.05
CA ASN A 347 4.95 4.40 -15.18
C ASN A 347 5.54 4.15 -16.59
N TYR A 348 6.59 3.32 -16.64
CA TYR A 348 7.35 2.93 -17.81
C TYR A 348 7.47 1.42 -17.84
N TRP A 349 7.17 0.77 -18.98
CA TRP A 349 7.25 -0.69 -19.13
C TRP A 349 6.62 -1.48 -17.96
N THR A 350 5.54 -0.96 -17.38
CA THR A 350 4.88 -1.57 -16.22
C THR A 350 3.59 -2.26 -16.67
N ASP A 351 3.30 -3.44 -16.14
CA ASP A 351 2.05 -4.15 -16.37
C ASP A 351 1.19 -4.04 -15.11
N ILE A 352 0.10 -3.30 -15.22
CA ILE A 352 -0.79 -2.92 -14.13
C ILE A 352 -2.16 -3.54 -14.39
N ALA A 353 -2.55 -4.50 -13.56
CA ALA A 353 -3.83 -5.19 -13.64
C ALA A 353 -4.71 -4.81 -12.45
N LEU A 354 -5.86 -4.20 -12.75
CA LEU A 354 -6.87 -3.86 -11.77
C LEU A 354 -8.07 -4.79 -11.91
N ASP A 355 -8.59 -5.33 -10.81
CA ASP A 355 -9.77 -6.20 -10.85
C ASP A 355 -10.76 -5.95 -9.72
N SER A 356 -12.04 -6.17 -9.98
CA SER A 356 -13.11 -6.22 -8.96
C SER A 356 -13.10 -5.01 -8.02
N LEU A 357 -13.07 -3.80 -8.56
CA LEU A 357 -12.96 -2.57 -7.78
C LEU A 357 -14.33 -2.00 -7.38
N ASN A 358 -14.40 -1.35 -6.23
CA ASN A 358 -15.50 -0.46 -5.85
C ASN A 358 -14.94 0.87 -5.37
N VAL A 359 -14.98 1.89 -6.24
CA VAL A 359 -14.35 3.20 -6.05
C VAL A 359 -15.41 4.29 -6.02
N HIS A 360 -15.65 4.91 -4.87
CA HIS A 360 -16.74 5.88 -4.75
C HIS A 360 -16.56 6.91 -3.64
N ASN A 361 -17.33 7.99 -3.67
CA ASN A 361 -17.33 9.02 -2.62
C ASN A 361 -15.93 9.61 -2.35
N ASN A 362 -15.10 9.71 -3.38
CA ASN A 362 -13.82 10.40 -3.28
C ASN A 362 -14.02 11.86 -3.72
N ALA A 363 -13.33 12.79 -3.06
CA ALA A 363 -13.48 14.23 -3.32
C ALA A 363 -12.81 14.71 -4.62
N ASN A 364 -12.29 13.80 -5.43
CA ASN A 364 -11.78 14.07 -6.77
C ASN A 364 -12.15 12.91 -7.71
N GLN A 365 -11.28 12.49 -8.62
CA GLN A 365 -11.57 11.39 -9.53
C GLN A 365 -11.78 10.06 -8.78
N GLY A 366 -12.59 9.16 -9.34
CA GLY A 366 -12.62 7.77 -8.90
C GLY A 366 -11.30 7.07 -9.24
N LEU A 367 -11.10 6.81 -10.53
CA LEU A 367 -9.91 6.16 -11.07
C LEU A 367 -9.19 7.14 -12.03
N TYR A 368 -7.97 7.54 -11.67
CA TYR A 368 -7.17 8.51 -12.40
C TYR A 368 -5.91 7.89 -12.98
N PHE A 369 -5.76 7.95 -14.29
CA PHE A 369 -4.56 7.58 -15.02
C PHE A 369 -3.86 8.86 -15.50
N GLY A 370 -2.73 9.21 -14.89
CA GLY A 370 -1.95 10.39 -15.24
C GLY A 370 -1.16 10.22 -16.53
N HIS A 371 0.14 10.48 -16.47
CA HIS A 371 1.05 10.32 -17.61
C HIS A 371 1.66 8.93 -17.59
N ASN A 372 1.42 8.07 -18.57
CA ASN A 372 2.09 6.76 -18.65
C ASN A 372 2.81 6.60 -19.99
N TYR A 373 3.91 5.86 -19.99
CA TYR A 373 4.91 5.86 -21.06
C TYR A 373 5.36 4.44 -21.43
N ASN A 374 6.06 4.34 -22.56
CA ASN A 374 6.92 3.23 -22.98
C ASN A 374 6.29 1.86 -22.74
N HIS A 375 5.25 1.53 -23.51
CA HIS A 375 4.57 0.23 -23.46
C HIS A 375 4.06 -0.21 -22.07
N THR A 376 3.81 0.74 -21.17
CA THR A 376 3.03 0.48 -19.95
C THR A 376 1.64 -0.01 -20.30
N LYS A 377 1.23 -1.13 -19.74
CA LYS A 377 -0.08 -1.75 -19.95
C LYS A 377 -0.90 -1.59 -18.70
N MET A 378 -2.11 -1.07 -18.84
CA MET A 378 -3.06 -0.91 -17.76
C MET A 378 -4.35 -1.62 -18.16
N THR A 379 -4.85 -2.48 -17.29
CA THR A 379 -6.12 -3.19 -17.49
C THR A 379 -7.02 -3.01 -16.29
N VAL A 380 -8.32 -2.90 -16.53
CA VAL A 380 -9.36 -2.85 -15.50
C VAL A 380 -10.43 -3.87 -15.87
N ASP A 381 -10.49 -4.98 -15.14
CA ASP A 381 -11.55 -5.98 -15.28
C ASP A 381 -12.51 -5.87 -14.10
N SER A 382 -13.74 -5.42 -14.38
CA SER A 382 -14.81 -5.22 -13.40
C SER A 382 -14.50 -4.13 -12.37
N ALA A 383 -15.12 -2.96 -12.53
CA ALA A 383 -15.03 -1.89 -11.56
C ALA A 383 -16.37 -1.16 -11.42
N ARG A 384 -16.80 -0.89 -10.19
CA ARG A 384 -17.85 0.09 -9.91
C ARG A 384 -17.20 1.42 -9.56
N ILE A 385 -17.48 2.46 -10.34
CA ILE A 385 -16.90 3.80 -10.15
C ILE A 385 -18.03 4.83 -10.13
N ALA A 386 -18.35 5.35 -8.95
CA ALA A 386 -19.53 6.20 -8.81
C ALA A 386 -19.45 7.21 -7.66
N TYR A 387 -20.28 8.25 -7.71
CA TYR A 387 -20.41 9.22 -6.60
C TYR A 387 -19.11 9.91 -6.21
N ASN A 388 -18.19 10.09 -7.16
CA ASN A 388 -16.98 10.86 -6.94
C ASN A 388 -17.23 12.33 -7.35
N ASP A 389 -16.60 13.29 -6.66
CA ASP A 389 -16.86 14.73 -6.84
C ASP A 389 -16.32 15.28 -8.18
N TRP A 390 -15.59 14.46 -8.95
CA TRP A 390 -15.05 14.80 -10.27
C TRP A 390 -15.36 13.68 -11.29
N TYR A 391 -14.47 13.39 -12.23
CA TYR A 391 -14.69 12.32 -13.22
C TYR A 391 -14.69 10.94 -12.55
N GLY A 392 -15.52 10.02 -13.06
CA GLY A 392 -15.44 8.61 -12.65
C GLY A 392 -14.10 8.01 -13.04
N LEU A 393 -13.90 7.80 -14.34
CA LEU A 393 -12.66 7.34 -14.95
C LEU A 393 -12.03 8.51 -15.73
N GLN A 394 -10.82 8.89 -15.36
CA GLN A 394 -10.05 9.87 -16.12
C GLN A 394 -8.73 9.26 -16.56
N TYR A 395 -8.37 9.44 -17.83
CA TYR A 395 -6.97 9.36 -18.23
C TYR A 395 -6.52 10.67 -18.85
N TYR A 396 -5.26 11.03 -18.57
CA TYR A 396 -4.70 12.30 -18.97
C TYR A 396 -3.74 12.17 -20.15
N ARG A 397 -2.78 11.23 -20.09
CA ARG A 397 -1.76 11.10 -21.14
C ARG A 397 -1.16 9.70 -21.30
N LEU A 398 -1.26 9.12 -22.49
CA LEU A 398 -0.61 7.85 -22.85
C LEU A 398 0.43 8.06 -23.98
N ASN A 399 1.71 7.84 -23.72
CA ASN A 399 2.78 8.05 -24.69
C ASN A 399 3.53 6.76 -25.02
N ASP A 400 4.14 6.72 -26.19
CA ASP A 400 5.07 5.67 -26.63
C ASP A 400 4.55 4.23 -26.38
N GLY A 401 3.36 3.93 -26.89
CA GLY A 401 2.80 2.58 -26.81
C GLY A 401 2.12 2.22 -25.48
N ALA A 402 1.95 3.17 -24.55
CA ALA A 402 1.19 2.94 -23.32
C ALA A 402 -0.31 2.74 -23.62
N THR A 403 -0.95 1.77 -22.96
CA THR A 403 -2.33 1.35 -23.25
C THR A 403 -3.18 1.25 -21.99
N LEU A 404 -4.48 1.48 -22.15
CA LEU A 404 -5.50 1.26 -21.12
C LEU A 404 -6.67 0.45 -21.69
N ASP A 405 -6.97 -0.69 -21.11
CA ASP A 405 -8.15 -1.48 -21.46
C ASP A 405 -9.08 -1.60 -20.25
N VAL A 406 -10.33 -1.21 -20.43
CA VAL A 406 -11.35 -1.27 -19.37
C VAL A 406 -12.52 -2.12 -19.86
N GLU A 407 -12.86 -3.13 -19.08
CA GLU A 407 -14.00 -3.98 -19.34
C GLU A 407 -14.86 -4.24 -18.10
N ASN A 408 -16.12 -4.58 -18.32
CA ASN A 408 -17.07 -4.98 -17.26
C ASN A 408 -17.28 -3.90 -16.17
N ALA A 409 -17.06 -2.62 -16.48
CA ALA A 409 -17.21 -1.55 -15.51
C ALA A 409 -18.67 -1.06 -15.39
N ASP A 410 -19.06 -0.54 -14.22
CA ASP A 410 -20.28 0.23 -13.98
C ASP A 410 -19.85 1.62 -13.50
N ILE A 411 -19.86 2.59 -14.43
CA ILE A 411 -19.39 3.96 -14.21
C ILE A 411 -20.59 4.90 -14.31
N HIS A 412 -20.96 5.53 -13.20
CA HIS A 412 -22.18 6.31 -13.12
C HIS A 412 -22.20 7.31 -11.96
N ASP A 413 -23.09 8.31 -12.05
CA ASP A 413 -23.41 9.26 -10.99
C ASP A 413 -22.15 9.93 -10.37
N ASN A 414 -21.14 10.29 -11.18
CA ASN A 414 -20.04 11.15 -10.73
C ASN A 414 -20.40 12.61 -11.06
N ASP A 415 -19.91 13.59 -10.28
CA ASP A 415 -20.33 15.01 -10.42
C ASP A 415 -19.88 15.68 -11.73
N TYR A 416 -19.02 15.01 -12.50
CA TYR A 416 -18.56 15.36 -13.85
C TYR A 416 -18.68 14.11 -14.73
N SER A 417 -18.12 14.14 -15.95
CA SER A 417 -18.21 13.00 -16.86
C SER A 417 -17.76 11.65 -16.29
N GLU A 418 -18.51 10.62 -16.61
CA GLU A 418 -18.22 9.23 -16.26
C GLU A 418 -16.86 8.82 -16.80
N VAL A 419 -16.58 9.16 -18.05
CA VAL A 419 -15.28 8.92 -18.67
C VAL A 419 -14.71 10.19 -19.28
N TYR A 420 -13.54 10.61 -18.79
CA TYR A 420 -12.74 11.65 -19.40
C TYR A 420 -11.59 11.07 -20.21
N VAL A 421 -11.52 11.50 -21.47
CA VAL A 421 -10.54 11.08 -22.45
C VAL A 421 -9.50 12.17 -22.70
N GLY A 422 -8.27 11.91 -22.30
CA GLY A 422 -7.09 12.76 -22.52
C GLY A 422 -6.27 12.41 -23.75
N TYR A 423 -5.02 12.89 -23.79
CA TYR A 423 -4.10 12.71 -24.91
C TYR A 423 -3.57 11.27 -25.02
N PHE A 424 -3.40 10.78 -26.25
CA PHE A 424 -2.61 9.59 -26.52
C PHE A 424 -1.84 9.72 -27.83
N ASP A 425 -0.63 9.17 -27.89
CA ASP A 425 0.24 9.20 -29.07
C ASP A 425 -0.30 8.32 -30.20
N VAL A 426 -1.02 8.91 -31.15
CA VAL A 426 -1.54 8.22 -32.33
C VAL A 426 -0.40 7.59 -33.15
N GLY A 427 -0.53 6.30 -33.46
CA GLY A 427 0.43 5.56 -34.30
C GLY A 427 1.66 5.02 -33.57
N SER A 428 1.82 5.31 -32.28
CA SER A 428 2.87 4.73 -31.42
C SER A 428 2.48 3.37 -30.81
N GLY A 429 1.24 2.94 -31.01
CA GLY A 429 0.65 1.80 -30.32
C GLY A 429 -0.12 2.18 -29.06
N SER A 430 -0.09 3.45 -28.64
CA SER A 430 -0.95 3.92 -27.55
C SER A 430 -2.41 3.80 -27.94
N ALA A 431 -3.21 3.19 -27.06
CA ALA A 431 -4.61 2.90 -27.31
C ALA A 431 -5.41 2.87 -26.01
N ILE A 432 -6.70 3.17 -26.13
CA ILE A 432 -7.66 2.97 -25.06
C ILE A 432 -8.93 2.30 -25.57
N SER A 433 -9.46 1.41 -24.74
CA SER A 433 -10.78 0.80 -24.86
C SER A 433 -11.54 0.89 -23.54
N VAL A 434 -12.85 1.14 -23.66
CA VAL A 434 -13.82 0.94 -22.57
C VAL A 434 -14.96 0.13 -23.19
N THR A 435 -15.04 -1.16 -22.91
CA THR A 435 -16.00 -2.06 -23.57
C THR A 435 -16.77 -2.91 -22.57
N ASN A 436 -17.86 -3.54 -23.00
CA ASN A 436 -18.68 -4.43 -22.15
C ASN A 436 -19.08 -3.81 -20.80
N SER A 437 -19.18 -2.49 -20.74
CA SER A 437 -19.36 -1.70 -19.53
C SER A 437 -20.70 -0.99 -19.55
N LYS A 438 -21.16 -0.56 -18.38
CA LYS A 438 -22.35 0.25 -18.18
C LYS A 438 -21.93 1.67 -17.85
N LEU A 439 -22.28 2.62 -18.70
CA LEU A 439 -21.89 4.03 -18.62
C LEU A 439 -23.16 4.87 -18.69
N TYR A 440 -23.52 5.57 -17.62
CA TYR A 440 -24.70 6.43 -17.64
C TYR A 440 -24.58 7.54 -16.63
N ASP A 441 -25.22 8.65 -16.97
CA ASP A 441 -25.25 9.86 -16.16
C ASP A 441 -26.70 10.24 -15.84
N ASP A 442 -26.90 10.81 -14.65
CA ASP A 442 -28.16 11.38 -14.18
C ASP A 442 -28.08 12.89 -13.83
N ASP A 443 -26.89 13.49 -13.89
CA ASP A 443 -26.63 14.87 -13.45
C ASP A 443 -26.63 15.91 -14.59
N GLY A 444 -26.56 15.45 -15.85
CA GLY A 444 -26.70 16.27 -17.05
C GLY A 444 -25.37 16.70 -17.67
N ASN A 445 -24.26 16.11 -17.26
CA ASN A 445 -22.96 16.20 -17.93
C ASN A 445 -22.89 15.24 -19.14
N HIS A 446 -21.69 15.11 -19.73
CA HIS A 446 -21.44 14.12 -20.79
C HIS A 446 -21.03 12.81 -20.13
N VAL A 447 -21.57 11.68 -20.60
CA VAL A 447 -21.12 10.34 -20.19
C VAL A 447 -19.68 10.11 -20.64
N VAL A 448 -19.33 10.52 -21.86
CA VAL A 448 -17.93 10.48 -22.35
C VAL A 448 -17.54 11.88 -22.79
N TYR A 449 -16.44 12.38 -22.25
CA TYR A 449 -15.90 13.68 -22.62
C TYR A 449 -14.47 13.56 -23.12
N VAL A 450 -14.29 13.83 -24.41
CA VAL A 450 -12.97 13.89 -25.06
C VAL A 450 -12.42 15.30 -24.95
N GLY A 451 -11.36 15.49 -24.17
CA GLY A 451 -10.83 16.80 -23.82
C GLY A 451 -9.32 16.83 -23.63
N TYR A 452 -8.71 18.01 -23.81
CA TYR A 452 -7.28 18.25 -23.55
C TYR A 452 -6.31 17.33 -24.34
N CYS A 453 -6.81 16.70 -25.41
CA CYS A 453 -6.07 15.82 -26.32
C CYS A 453 -5.80 16.46 -27.70
N CYS A 454 -6.21 17.72 -27.90
CA CYS A 454 -6.73 18.20 -29.17
C CYS A 454 -5.64 18.63 -30.18
N TYR A 455 -4.88 17.67 -30.71
CA TYR A 455 -3.99 17.85 -31.84
C TYR A 455 -4.65 17.33 -33.14
N PRO A 456 -4.38 17.95 -34.31
CA PRO A 456 -5.00 17.53 -35.58
C PRO A 456 -4.81 16.06 -35.93
N GLU A 457 -3.74 15.44 -35.46
CA GLU A 457 -3.39 14.04 -35.66
C GLU A 457 -4.37 13.07 -34.99
N MET A 458 -5.11 13.52 -33.98
CA MET A 458 -6.12 12.73 -33.26
C MET A 458 -7.51 12.86 -33.88
N ALA A 459 -7.72 13.79 -34.81
CA ALA A 459 -9.01 14.06 -35.41
C ALA A 459 -9.58 12.80 -36.09
N GLY A 460 -10.72 12.32 -35.57
CA GLY A 460 -11.40 11.15 -36.11
C GLY A 460 -10.69 9.82 -35.84
N PHE A 461 -9.67 9.80 -34.99
CA PHE A 461 -9.08 8.55 -34.52
C PHE A 461 -10.14 7.73 -33.76
N ASN A 462 -10.23 6.43 -34.04
CA ASN A 462 -11.29 5.58 -33.50
C ASN A 462 -10.95 5.11 -32.08
N LEU A 463 -11.69 5.61 -31.09
CA LEU A 463 -11.68 5.13 -29.71
C LEU A 463 -12.68 3.98 -29.55
N ASP A 464 -12.26 2.87 -28.94
CA ASP A 464 -13.14 1.72 -28.79
C ASP A 464 -14.02 1.86 -27.54
N PHE A 465 -15.28 2.22 -27.76
CA PHE A 465 -16.34 2.30 -26.74
C PHE A 465 -17.50 1.36 -27.08
N ARG A 466 -17.20 0.27 -27.79
CA ARG A 466 -18.23 -0.65 -28.29
C ARG A 466 -18.79 -1.52 -27.17
N GLN A 467 -19.95 -2.11 -27.45
CA GLN A 467 -20.57 -3.14 -26.59
C GLN A 467 -20.97 -2.65 -25.20
N ASN A 468 -21.06 -1.34 -24.99
CA ASN A 468 -21.46 -0.75 -23.72
C ASN A 468 -23.00 -0.61 -23.60
N ASP A 469 -23.50 -0.64 -22.37
CA ASP A 469 -24.82 -0.15 -21.99
C ASP A 469 -24.71 1.34 -21.62
N TRP A 470 -25.31 2.20 -22.44
CA TRP A 470 -25.23 3.65 -22.27
C TRP A 470 -26.38 4.24 -21.43
N GLY A 471 -27.17 3.38 -20.79
CA GLY A 471 -28.39 3.77 -20.11
C GLY A 471 -29.53 4.15 -21.08
N ALA A 472 -30.74 4.28 -20.53
CA ALA A 472 -31.96 4.39 -21.34
C ALA A 472 -32.03 5.66 -22.19
N THR A 473 -31.53 6.78 -21.68
CA THR A 473 -31.62 8.10 -22.36
C THR A 473 -30.73 8.14 -23.60
N VAL A 474 -29.45 7.82 -23.45
CA VAL A 474 -28.48 7.83 -24.56
C VAL A 474 -28.83 6.77 -25.61
N THR A 475 -29.22 5.57 -25.15
CA THR A 475 -29.68 4.49 -26.03
C THR A 475 -30.91 4.89 -26.85
N ALA A 476 -31.83 5.68 -26.28
CA ALA A 476 -32.98 6.19 -27.02
C ALA A 476 -32.56 7.16 -28.14
N GLU A 477 -31.61 8.06 -27.88
CA GLU A 477 -31.06 8.96 -28.89
C GLU A 477 -30.38 8.18 -30.03
N MET A 478 -29.50 7.23 -29.69
CA MET A 478 -28.81 6.36 -30.65
C MET A 478 -29.79 5.57 -31.54
N ASN A 479 -30.95 5.17 -31.02
CA ASN A 479 -31.98 4.44 -31.75
C ASN A 479 -32.87 5.31 -32.66
N THR A 480 -32.88 6.64 -32.49
CA THR A 480 -33.74 7.53 -33.30
C THR A 480 -33.14 7.92 -34.65
N GLY A 481 -31.83 7.73 -34.83
CA GLY A 481 -31.11 8.19 -36.01
C GLY A 481 -30.45 7.08 -36.83
N THR A 482 -29.51 7.48 -37.69
CA THR A 482 -28.69 6.57 -38.50
C THR A 482 -27.26 6.64 -38.00
N ASN A 483 -26.80 5.58 -37.36
CA ASN A 483 -25.48 5.54 -36.74
C ASN A 483 -24.38 5.27 -37.79
N PRO A 484 -23.17 5.86 -37.63
CA PRO A 484 -22.82 6.81 -36.57
C PRO A 484 -23.39 8.21 -36.83
N GLN A 485 -23.80 8.87 -35.73
CA GLN A 485 -24.31 10.24 -35.65
C GLN A 485 -23.76 10.93 -34.40
N ASN A 486 -23.94 12.26 -34.31
CA ASN A 486 -23.64 12.99 -33.07
C ASN A 486 -24.63 12.58 -31.96
N ILE A 487 -24.11 12.33 -30.76
CA ILE A 487 -24.89 11.92 -29.57
C ILE A 487 -24.67 12.95 -28.48
N SER A 488 -25.74 13.54 -27.96
CA SER A 488 -25.68 14.69 -27.04
C SER A 488 -24.87 14.45 -25.77
N ALA A 489 -24.81 13.21 -25.30
CA ALA A 489 -24.08 12.81 -24.09
C ALA A 489 -22.61 12.42 -24.35
N ILE A 490 -22.13 12.47 -25.60
CA ILE A 490 -20.77 12.08 -25.98
C ILE A 490 -20.12 13.30 -26.65
N TYR A 491 -19.14 13.91 -25.98
CA TYR A 491 -18.39 15.04 -26.55
C TYR A 491 -17.17 14.52 -27.33
N ASP A 492 -17.23 14.53 -28.66
CA ASP A 492 -16.21 13.88 -29.51
C ASP A 492 -15.96 14.58 -30.87
N TYR A 493 -15.44 13.83 -31.86
CA TYR A 493 -15.25 14.27 -33.24
C TYR A 493 -16.44 15.05 -33.84
N TYR A 494 -17.68 14.68 -33.54
CA TYR A 494 -18.85 15.39 -34.09
C TYR A 494 -19.00 16.82 -33.53
N ASP A 495 -18.50 17.08 -32.34
CA ASP A 495 -18.51 18.40 -31.70
C ASP A 495 -17.32 19.24 -32.14
N TYR A 496 -16.16 18.60 -32.39
CA TYR A 496 -14.99 19.31 -32.93
C TYR A 496 -14.12 18.47 -33.89
N THR A 497 -14.55 18.44 -35.14
CA THR A 497 -14.04 17.58 -36.23
C THR A 497 -12.57 17.75 -36.60
N ASN A 498 -11.91 18.82 -36.16
CA ASN A 498 -10.53 19.10 -36.54
C ASN A 498 -9.51 18.58 -35.53
N TYR A 499 -9.94 18.10 -34.37
CA TYR A 499 -9.03 17.79 -33.27
C TYR A 499 -9.43 16.62 -32.38
N LEU A 500 -10.73 16.31 -32.29
CA LEU A 500 -11.19 15.27 -31.37
C LEU A 500 -11.22 13.90 -32.05
N PRO A 501 -10.80 12.83 -31.35
CA PRO A 501 -11.08 11.47 -31.78
C PRO A 501 -12.58 11.17 -31.84
N PHE A 502 -12.93 10.14 -32.61
CA PHE A 502 -14.28 9.62 -32.75
C PHE A 502 -14.51 8.52 -31.70
N VAL A 503 -15.57 8.66 -30.90
CA VAL A 503 -15.99 7.64 -29.93
C VAL A 503 -16.83 6.60 -30.64
N ASN A 504 -16.29 5.39 -30.79
CA ASN A 504 -17.00 4.30 -31.45
C ASN A 504 -17.90 3.57 -30.46
N TYR A 505 -19.17 3.95 -30.44
CA TYR A 505 -20.21 3.34 -29.62
C TYR A 505 -20.95 2.18 -30.31
N ALA A 506 -20.38 1.55 -31.34
CA ALA A 506 -21.04 0.44 -32.03
C ALA A 506 -21.36 -0.74 -31.10
N ASP A 507 -22.30 -1.57 -31.53
CA ASP A 507 -22.81 -2.74 -30.81
C ASP A 507 -23.31 -2.47 -29.39
N TYR A 508 -23.77 -1.24 -29.14
CA TYR A 508 -24.35 -0.84 -27.87
C TYR A 508 -25.57 -1.68 -27.47
N VAL A 509 -25.73 -1.88 -26.16
CA VAL A 509 -26.84 -2.64 -25.58
C VAL A 509 -28.17 -1.93 -25.87
N GLY A 510 -29.17 -2.68 -26.33
CA GLY A 510 -30.50 -2.14 -26.62
C GLY A 510 -30.66 -1.52 -28.02
N ALA A 511 -29.71 -1.74 -28.93
CA ALA A 511 -29.83 -1.35 -30.33
C ALA A 511 -31.02 -2.02 -31.03
N THR A 512 -31.78 -1.22 -31.80
CA THR A 512 -32.94 -1.66 -32.59
C THR A 512 -32.72 -1.58 -34.10
N GLY A 513 -31.55 -1.12 -34.53
CA GLY A 513 -31.13 -0.98 -35.92
C GLY A 513 -29.63 -1.14 -36.08
N ASN A 514 -29.07 -0.72 -37.22
CA ASN A 514 -27.63 -0.79 -37.45
C ASN A 514 -26.87 0.08 -36.42
N THR A 515 -25.83 -0.50 -35.82
CA THR A 515 -25.11 0.07 -34.68
C THR A 515 -23.90 0.92 -35.05
N GLY A 516 -23.34 0.82 -36.26
CA GLY A 516 -22.23 1.68 -36.68
C GLY A 516 -21.08 0.95 -37.38
N TYR A 517 -19.93 1.63 -37.49
CA TYR A 517 -18.80 1.34 -38.39
C TYR A 517 -17.82 0.28 -37.82
N SER A 518 -18.04 -0.99 -38.14
CA SER A 518 -16.96 -1.97 -38.33
C SER A 518 -17.48 -3.19 -39.10
N GLY A 519 -16.63 -3.81 -39.91
CA GLY A 519 -16.88 -5.16 -40.36
C GLY A 519 -16.50 -6.10 -39.22
N ASP A 520 -17.44 -6.91 -38.74
CA ASP A 520 -17.17 -7.88 -37.69
C ASP A 520 -16.39 -9.07 -38.26
N VAL A 521 -15.30 -9.43 -37.59
CA VAL A 521 -14.57 -10.65 -37.88
C VAL A 521 -14.81 -11.59 -36.70
N GLU A 522 -15.63 -12.60 -36.92
CA GLU A 522 -15.91 -13.65 -35.95
C GLU A 522 -15.42 -15.00 -36.48
N PHE A 523 -14.89 -15.84 -35.59
CA PHE A 523 -14.69 -17.24 -35.90
C PHE A 523 -16.04 -17.94 -35.81
N GLN A 524 -16.53 -18.48 -36.91
CA GLN A 524 -17.78 -19.24 -36.95
C GLN A 524 -17.53 -20.73 -37.10
N ASP A 525 -18.43 -21.55 -36.55
CA ASP A 525 -18.51 -22.96 -36.92
C ASP A 525 -19.02 -23.13 -38.36
N ALA A 526 -19.06 -24.37 -38.85
CA ALA A 526 -19.56 -24.67 -40.19
C ALA A 526 -21.04 -24.31 -40.42
N ASN A 527 -21.78 -23.96 -39.36
CA ASN A 527 -23.19 -23.56 -39.41
C ASN A 527 -23.39 -22.04 -39.26
N GLY A 528 -22.31 -21.27 -39.09
CA GLY A 528 -22.37 -19.83 -38.91
C GLY A 528 -22.60 -19.37 -37.47
N ASN A 529 -22.41 -20.24 -36.46
CA ASN A 529 -22.50 -19.85 -35.06
C ASN A 529 -21.14 -19.31 -34.58
N SER A 530 -21.14 -18.18 -33.85
CA SER A 530 -19.92 -17.61 -33.25
C SER A 530 -19.23 -18.60 -32.31
N ILE A 531 -17.90 -18.69 -32.41
CA ILE A 531 -17.01 -19.49 -31.58
C ILE A 531 -16.17 -18.50 -30.76
N ASN A 532 -16.45 -18.42 -29.46
CA ASN A 532 -15.70 -17.55 -28.54
C ASN A 532 -14.53 -18.30 -27.85
N ASP A 533 -14.61 -19.63 -27.81
CA ASP A 533 -13.58 -20.49 -27.24
C ASP A 533 -13.17 -21.56 -28.27
N ILE A 534 -11.87 -21.68 -28.55
CA ILE A 534 -11.35 -22.81 -29.32
C ILE A 534 -11.14 -23.97 -28.34
N PRO A 535 -11.95 -25.04 -28.37
CA PRO A 535 -11.72 -26.19 -27.51
C PRO A 535 -10.35 -26.78 -27.81
N LEU A 536 -9.52 -26.92 -26.77
CA LEU A 536 -8.25 -27.62 -26.85
C LEU A 536 -8.53 -29.09 -27.21
N GLY A 537 -8.09 -29.48 -28.40
CA GLY A 537 -8.14 -30.87 -28.88
C GLY A 537 -7.16 -31.78 -28.16
#